data_AF-A0A286UTB6-F1
#
_entry.id   AF-A0A286UTB6-F1
#
_cell.length_a   1.000
_cell.length_b   1.000
_cell.length_c   1.000
_cell.angle_alpha   90.00
_cell.angle_beta   90.00
_cell.angle_gamma   90.00
#
_symmetry.space_group_name_H-M   'P 1'
#
loop_
_entity.id
_entity.type
_entity.pdbx_description
1 polymer ?
#
loop_
_entity_poly.entity_id
_entity_poly.type
_entity_poly.pdbx_seq_one_letter_code
_entity_poly.pdbx_strand_id
1 'polypeptide(L)'
;MYTITNIISFRLSIKGLDPIGAIIIALGVIISWGHTIYRQFELLAGKSAPYDFLKLITYKAMTFSDTIEKVDTIRAYHSGPEYFVEIDVVMAADTPLWKAHDLSQQLQDKIEVLPNVGRAFVHVDHETTHTRVTDHSLFFILHLLSFTNYYFSFTFYPL
;
A
#
# COMPACT_ATOMS: atom_id res chain seq x y z
N MET A 1 48.82 36.25 35.67
CA MET A 1 47.42 36.69 35.49
C MET A 1 46.87 36.32 34.09
N TYR A 2 47.61 36.54 32.99
CA TYR A 2 47.15 36.27 31.62
C TYR A 2 46.87 34.79 31.25
N THR A 3 47.54 33.82 31.89
CA THR A 3 47.36 32.39 31.59
C THR A 3 46.00 31.85 32.05
N ILE A 4 45.51 32.32 33.19
CA ILE A 4 44.26 31.83 33.78
C ILE A 4 43.05 32.40 33.02
N THR A 5 43.14 33.67 32.58
CA THR A 5 42.11 34.31 31.74
C THR A 5 41.97 33.63 30.38
N ASN A 6 43.07 33.21 29.75
CA ASN A 6 43.03 32.46 28.49
C ASN A 6 42.38 31.07 28.62
N ILE A 7 42.64 30.36 29.72
CA ILE A 7 42.04 29.04 29.98
C ILE A 7 40.53 29.15 30.22
N ILE A 8 40.10 30.18 30.97
CA ILE A 8 38.68 30.42 31.25
C ILE A 8 37.94 30.87 29.97
N SER A 9 38.55 31.74 29.17
CA SER A 9 38.02 32.19 27.87
C SER A 9 37.88 31.03 26.87
N PHE A 10 38.88 30.14 26.81
CA PHE A 10 38.83 28.91 26.01
C PHE A 10 37.73 27.95 26.49
N ARG A 11 37.63 27.70 27.81
CA ARG A 11 36.56 26.88 28.41
C ARG A 11 35.15 27.43 28.15
N LEU A 12 34.98 28.75 28.13
CA LEU A 12 33.70 29.40 27.82
C LEU A 12 33.35 29.32 26.32
N SER A 13 34.35 29.42 25.44
CA SER A 13 34.16 29.24 23.98
C SER A 13 33.69 27.83 23.63
N ILE A 14 34.23 26.80 24.30
CA ILE A 14 33.82 25.40 24.08
C ILE A 14 32.38 25.12 24.57
N LYS A 15 31.91 25.81 25.61
CA LYS A 15 30.54 25.63 26.15
C LYS A 15 29.44 26.05 25.17
N GLY A 16 29.71 26.97 24.26
CA GLY A 16 28.76 27.38 23.21
C GLY A 16 28.79 26.48 21.97
N LEU A 17 29.90 25.78 21.74
CA LEU A 17 30.06 24.83 20.65
C LEU A 17 29.22 23.55 20.85
N ASP A 18 29.04 23.13 22.09
CA ASP A 18 28.26 21.94 22.45
C ASP A 18 26.76 22.06 22.04
N PRO A 19 26.01 23.12 22.42
CA PRO A 19 24.62 23.27 22.00
C PRO A 19 24.47 23.52 20.49
N ILE A 20 25.40 24.24 19.85
CA ILE A 20 25.37 24.46 18.40
C ILE A 20 25.62 23.14 17.65
N GLY A 21 26.61 22.36 18.07
CA GLY A 21 26.88 21.04 17.52
C GLY A 21 25.71 20.08 17.70
N ALA A 22 25.08 20.09 18.89
CA ALA A 22 23.88 19.31 19.17
C ALA A 22 22.71 19.68 18.25
N ILE A 23 22.48 20.97 17.98
CA ILE A 23 21.44 21.44 17.05
C ILE A 23 21.74 20.98 15.62
N ILE A 24 22.99 21.08 15.15
CA ILE A 24 23.38 20.64 13.81
C ILE A 24 23.15 19.13 13.64
N ILE A 25 23.55 18.33 14.63
CA ILE A 25 23.34 16.88 14.60
C ILE A 25 21.85 16.56 14.65
N ALA A 26 21.08 17.22 15.52
CA ALA A 26 19.64 17.02 15.62
C ALA A 26 18.92 17.33 14.30
N LEU A 27 19.27 18.43 13.62
CA LEU A 27 18.75 18.76 12.30
C LEU A 27 19.15 17.70 11.26
N GLY A 28 20.38 17.22 11.27
CA GLY A 28 20.84 16.14 10.39
C GLY A 28 20.04 14.84 10.58
N VAL A 29 19.76 14.46 11.82
CA VAL A 29 18.91 13.30 12.14
C VAL A 29 17.48 13.52 11.67
N ILE A 30 16.88 14.68 11.96
CA ILE A 30 15.51 15.00 11.54
C ILE A 30 15.37 14.96 10.02
N ILE A 31 16.32 15.52 9.27
CA ILE A 31 16.29 15.50 7.79
C ILE A 31 16.46 14.07 7.26
N SER A 32 17.39 13.31 7.83
CA SER A 32 17.64 11.92 7.42
C SER A 32 16.43 11.02 7.65
N TRP A 33 15.82 11.12 8.84
CA TRP A 33 14.61 10.38 9.17
C TRP A 33 13.40 10.89 8.39
N GLY A 34 13.26 12.20 8.21
CA GLY A 34 12.21 12.79 7.39
C GLY A 34 12.24 12.30 5.94
N HIS A 35 13.42 12.23 5.33
CA HIS A 35 13.59 11.67 3.98
C HIS A 35 13.29 10.17 3.92
N THR A 36 13.63 9.43 4.97
CA THR A 36 13.34 7.99 5.06
C THR A 36 11.85 7.74 5.22
N ILE A 37 11.19 8.48 6.10
CA ILE A 37 9.74 8.45 6.30
C ILE A 37 9.04 8.82 5.01
N TYR A 38 9.46 9.87 4.30
CA TYR A 38 8.84 10.25 3.03
C TYR A 38 8.87 9.12 2.00
N ARG A 39 10.03 8.45 1.84
CA ARG A 39 10.15 7.32 0.91
C ARG A 39 9.33 6.10 1.32
N GLN A 40 9.24 5.80 2.60
CA GLN A 40 8.40 4.70 3.10
C GLN A 40 6.91 5.06 3.07
N PHE A 41 6.57 6.34 3.24
CA PHE A 41 5.21 6.83 3.17
C PHE A 41 4.66 6.80 1.76
N GLU A 42 5.46 7.07 0.71
CA GLU A 42 5.02 6.88 -0.68
C GLU A 42 4.53 5.45 -0.98
N LEU A 43 5.11 4.44 -0.30
CA LEU A 43 4.71 3.04 -0.43
C LEU A 43 3.44 2.68 0.38
N LEU A 44 3.15 3.44 1.44
CA LEU A 44 1.95 3.29 2.27
C LEU A 44 0.79 4.18 1.81
N ALA A 45 1.08 5.26 1.08
CA ALA A 45 0.10 6.22 0.60
C ALA A 45 -0.76 5.68 -0.56
N GLY A 46 -0.59 4.41 -0.96
CA GLY A 46 -1.40 3.81 -2.01
C GLY A 46 -1.17 4.45 -3.37
N LYS A 47 0.11 4.75 -3.70
CA LYS A 47 0.45 5.26 -5.03
C LYS A 47 -0.12 4.33 -6.09
N SER A 48 -0.83 4.88 -7.08
CA SER A 48 -1.38 4.07 -8.17
C SER A 48 -0.25 3.38 -8.93
N ALA A 49 -0.49 2.14 -9.32
CA ALA A 49 0.40 1.40 -10.21
C ALA A 49 0.57 2.15 -11.54
N PRO A 50 1.70 1.96 -12.24
CA PRO A 50 1.93 2.57 -13.53
C PRO A 50 0.87 2.14 -14.55
N TYR A 51 0.52 3.04 -15.47
CA TYR A 51 -0.53 2.82 -16.47
C TYR A 51 -0.32 1.56 -17.31
N ASP A 52 0.92 1.19 -17.61
CA ASP A 52 1.21 -0.02 -18.40
C ASP A 52 0.88 -1.31 -17.64
N PHE A 53 1.02 -1.30 -16.31
CA PHE A 53 0.61 -2.41 -15.46
C PHE A 53 -0.92 -2.51 -15.38
N LEU A 54 -1.61 -1.38 -15.25
CA LEU A 54 -3.08 -1.34 -15.31
C LEU A 54 -3.59 -1.92 -16.63
N LYS A 55 -3.01 -1.54 -17.77
CA LYS A 55 -3.38 -2.09 -19.10
C LYS A 55 -3.15 -3.60 -19.17
N LEU A 56 -2.06 -4.11 -18.61
CA LEU A 56 -1.77 -5.55 -18.56
C LEU A 56 -2.86 -6.31 -17.81
N ILE A 57 -3.26 -5.79 -16.64
CA ILE A 57 -4.35 -6.39 -15.84
C ILE A 57 -5.67 -6.32 -16.60
N THR A 58 -6.00 -5.17 -17.19
CA THR A 58 -7.21 -5.00 -17.99
C THR A 58 -7.28 -6.01 -19.12
N TYR A 59 -6.19 -6.17 -19.88
CA TYR A 59 -6.14 -7.14 -20.97
C TYR A 59 -6.32 -8.58 -20.47
N LYS A 60 -5.65 -8.95 -19.37
CA LYS A 60 -5.77 -10.29 -18.76
C LYS A 60 -7.17 -10.58 -18.25
N ALA A 61 -7.84 -9.59 -17.64
CA ALA A 61 -9.21 -9.72 -17.15
C ALA A 61 -10.21 -9.82 -18.31
N MET A 62 -10.09 -8.96 -19.33
CA MET A 62 -10.98 -8.99 -20.50
C MET A 62 -10.84 -10.27 -21.34
N THR A 63 -9.65 -10.87 -21.38
CA THR A 63 -9.39 -12.10 -22.15
C THR A 63 -9.50 -13.37 -21.29
N PHE A 64 -10.03 -13.26 -20.06
CA PHE A 64 -10.06 -14.40 -19.14
C PHE A 64 -11.13 -15.44 -19.51
N SER A 65 -12.35 -14.99 -19.80
CA SER A 65 -13.48 -15.86 -20.12
C SER A 65 -14.56 -15.10 -20.87
N ASP A 66 -15.23 -15.76 -21.81
CA ASP A 66 -16.39 -15.22 -22.55
C ASP A 66 -17.63 -15.02 -21.66
N THR A 67 -17.63 -15.54 -20.42
CA THR A 67 -18.72 -15.31 -19.45
C THR A 67 -18.64 -13.92 -18.81
N ILE A 68 -17.48 -13.26 -18.87
CA ILE A 68 -17.32 -11.88 -18.40
C ILE A 68 -17.79 -10.96 -19.52
N GLU A 69 -18.93 -10.28 -19.32
CA GLU A 69 -19.49 -9.39 -20.33
C GLU A 69 -18.70 -8.08 -20.41
N LYS A 70 -18.25 -7.58 -19.25
CA LYS A 70 -17.56 -6.30 -19.14
C LYS A 70 -16.66 -6.27 -17.91
N VAL A 71 -15.56 -5.54 -18.00
CA VAL A 71 -14.77 -5.12 -16.84
C VAL A 71 -15.17 -3.69 -16.50
N ASP A 72 -15.71 -3.45 -15.31
CA ASP A 72 -16.23 -2.13 -14.93
C ASP A 72 -15.12 -1.21 -14.41
N THR A 73 -14.31 -1.70 -13.48
CA THR A 73 -13.23 -0.92 -12.88
C THR A 73 -12.05 -1.80 -12.52
N ILE A 74 -10.84 -1.27 -12.76
CA ILE A 74 -9.60 -1.86 -12.29
C ILE A 74 -8.84 -0.79 -11.52
N ARG A 75 -8.41 -1.14 -10.31
CA ARG A 75 -7.49 -0.33 -9.51
C ARG A 75 -6.32 -1.19 -9.11
N ALA A 76 -5.13 -0.61 -9.15
CA ALA A 76 -3.95 -1.22 -8.56
C ALA A 76 -3.17 -0.13 -7.83
N TYR A 77 -2.86 -0.39 -6.57
CA TYR A 77 -2.14 0.54 -5.71
C TYR A 77 -1.04 -0.17 -4.94
N HIS A 78 0.00 0.58 -4.60
CA HIS A 78 1.09 0.06 -3.78
C HIS A 78 0.61 -0.24 -2.35
N SER A 79 0.99 -1.41 -1.86
CA SER A 79 0.92 -1.83 -0.46
C SER A 79 2.31 -2.30 -0.06
N GLY A 80 3.16 -1.36 0.37
CA GLY A 80 4.58 -1.64 0.57
C GLY A 80 5.31 -1.92 -0.76
N PRO A 81 6.08 -3.01 -0.89
CA PRO A 81 6.81 -3.32 -2.12
C PRO A 81 5.94 -3.95 -3.22
N GLU A 82 4.73 -4.41 -2.89
CA GLU A 82 3.82 -5.11 -3.80
C GLU A 82 2.60 -4.27 -4.16
N TYR A 83 1.86 -4.70 -5.18
CA TYR A 83 0.60 -4.13 -5.62
C TYR A 83 -0.57 -4.93 -5.07
N PHE A 84 -1.56 -4.21 -4.58
CA PHE A 84 -2.90 -4.74 -4.37
C PHE A 84 -3.76 -4.36 -5.55
N VAL A 85 -4.47 -5.33 -6.11
CA VAL A 85 -5.26 -5.18 -7.33
C VAL A 85 -6.72 -5.43 -7.00
N GLU A 86 -7.60 -4.50 -7.36
CA GLU A 86 -9.05 -4.61 -7.25
C GLU A 86 -9.64 -4.61 -8.66
N ILE A 87 -10.46 -5.61 -8.96
CA ILE A 87 -11.09 -5.82 -10.27
C ILE A 87 -12.58 -6.02 -10.05
N ASP A 88 -13.39 -5.14 -10.66
CA ASP A 88 -14.84 -5.27 -10.70
C ASP A 88 -15.22 -5.78 -12.11
N VAL A 89 -15.83 -6.97 -12.20
CA VAL A 89 -16.29 -7.57 -13.45
C VAL A 89 -17.82 -7.72 -13.44
N VAL A 90 -18.42 -7.65 -14.63
CA VAL A 90 -19.84 -7.83 -14.83
C VAL A 90 -20.09 -9.16 -15.53
N MET A 91 -21.01 -9.95 -14.97
CA MET A 91 -21.50 -11.20 -15.55
C MET A 91 -23.03 -11.15 -15.70
N ALA A 92 -23.57 -11.97 -16.59
CA ALA A 92 -25.00 -12.05 -16.80
C ALA A 92 -25.75 -12.46 -15.51
N ALA A 93 -26.91 -11.85 -15.24
CA ALA A 93 -27.68 -12.08 -14.01
C ALA A 93 -28.22 -13.52 -13.86
N ASP A 94 -28.31 -14.26 -14.96
CA ASP A 94 -28.67 -15.68 -15.01
C ASP A 94 -27.46 -16.61 -14.74
N THR A 95 -26.26 -16.06 -14.60
CA THR A 95 -25.05 -16.84 -14.27
C THR A 95 -25.22 -17.46 -12.89
N PRO A 96 -25.10 -18.80 -12.76
CA PRO A 96 -25.26 -19.44 -11.48
C PRO A 96 -24.12 -19.07 -10.53
N LEU A 97 -24.43 -18.86 -9.25
CA LEU A 97 -23.48 -18.36 -8.23
C LEU A 97 -22.18 -19.17 -8.17
N TRP A 98 -22.26 -20.50 -8.26
CA TRP A 98 -21.08 -21.37 -8.23
C TRP A 98 -20.13 -21.08 -9.41
N LYS A 99 -20.67 -20.78 -10.60
CA LYS A 99 -19.87 -20.48 -11.79
C LYS A 99 -19.25 -19.08 -11.68
N ALA A 100 -20.01 -18.11 -11.19
CA ALA A 100 -19.49 -16.76 -10.92
C ALA A 100 -18.34 -16.81 -9.89
N HIS A 101 -18.54 -17.55 -8.80
CA HIS A 101 -17.53 -17.79 -7.77
C HIS A 101 -16.28 -18.43 -8.36
N ASP A 102 -16.40 -19.55 -9.07
CA ASP A 102 -15.24 -20.26 -9.63
C ASP A 102 -14.48 -19.42 -10.65
N LEU A 103 -15.17 -18.65 -11.49
CA LEU A 103 -14.51 -17.74 -12.43
C LEU A 103 -13.80 -16.58 -11.72
N SER A 104 -14.42 -16.01 -10.68
CA SER A 104 -13.81 -14.94 -9.89
C SER A 104 -12.57 -15.41 -9.13
N GLN A 105 -12.62 -16.61 -8.54
CA GLN A 105 -11.49 -17.22 -7.84
C GLN A 105 -10.35 -17.52 -8.82
N GLN A 106 -10.64 -18.12 -9.98
CA GLN A 106 -9.61 -18.40 -10.97
C GLN A 106 -9.00 -17.11 -11.55
N LEU A 107 -9.78 -16.04 -11.72
CA LEU A 107 -9.27 -14.74 -12.13
C LEU A 107 -8.35 -14.15 -11.05
N GLN A 108 -8.76 -14.22 -9.78
CA GLN A 108 -7.93 -13.81 -8.65
C GLN A 108 -6.59 -14.56 -8.66
N ASP A 109 -6.62 -15.89 -8.67
CA ASP A 109 -5.42 -16.74 -8.66
C ASP A 109 -4.48 -16.38 -9.83
N LYS A 110 -5.03 -16.11 -11.01
CA LYS A 110 -4.24 -15.76 -12.21
C LYS A 110 -3.58 -14.38 -12.11
N ILE A 111 -4.19 -13.45 -11.39
CA ILE A 111 -3.63 -12.10 -11.17
C ILE A 111 -2.62 -12.11 -10.02
N GLU A 112 -2.84 -12.88 -8.96
CA GLU A 112 -1.90 -13.02 -7.84
C GLU A 112 -0.56 -13.66 -8.26
N VAL A 113 -0.54 -14.43 -9.34
CA VAL A 113 0.71 -15.00 -9.91
C VAL A 113 1.55 -13.94 -10.68
N LEU A 114 1.01 -12.75 -10.94
CA LEU A 114 1.76 -11.71 -11.64
C LEU A 114 2.90 -11.15 -10.79
N PRO A 115 4.03 -10.75 -11.40
CA PRO A 115 5.15 -10.19 -10.66
C PRO A 115 4.73 -8.91 -9.95
N ASN A 116 5.13 -8.80 -8.69
CA ASN A 116 4.84 -7.69 -7.79
C ASN A 116 3.36 -7.57 -7.37
N VAL A 117 2.51 -8.59 -7.60
CA VAL A 117 1.15 -8.61 -7.01
C VAL A 117 1.21 -9.38 -5.70
N GLY A 118 0.85 -8.71 -4.61
CA GLY A 118 0.74 -9.36 -3.29
C GLY A 118 -0.65 -9.96 -3.08
N ARG A 119 -1.69 -9.25 -3.54
CA ARG A 119 -3.08 -9.69 -3.40
C ARG A 119 -3.96 -9.14 -4.53
N ALA A 120 -4.93 -9.94 -4.96
CA ALA A 120 -5.99 -9.49 -5.85
C ALA A 120 -7.38 -9.70 -5.24
N PHE A 121 -8.31 -8.79 -5.53
CA PHE A 121 -9.70 -8.85 -5.12
C PHE A 121 -10.56 -8.73 -6.36
N VAL A 122 -11.44 -9.72 -6.59
CA VAL A 122 -12.35 -9.75 -7.73
C VAL A 122 -13.78 -9.66 -7.23
N HIS A 123 -14.49 -8.62 -7.64
CA HIS A 123 -15.93 -8.48 -7.43
C HIS A 123 -16.68 -8.84 -8.71
N VAL A 124 -17.81 -9.51 -8.54
CA VAL A 124 -18.71 -9.85 -9.64
C VAL A 124 -20.04 -9.14 -9.42
N ASP A 125 -20.35 -8.23 -10.33
CA ASP A 125 -21.62 -7.53 -10.40
C ASP A 125 -22.47 -8.07 -11.55
N HIS A 126 -23.79 -7.87 -11.49
CA HIS A 126 -24.74 -8.27 -12.53
C HIS A 126 -25.40 -7.09 -13.24
N GLU A 127 -25.15 -5.86 -12.76
CA GLU A 127 -25.85 -4.66 -13.19
C GLU A 127 -24.86 -3.62 -13.69
N THR A 128 -25.09 -3.11 -14.90
CA THR A 128 -24.18 -2.15 -15.57
C THR A 128 -24.52 -0.69 -15.25
N THR A 129 -25.61 -0.43 -14.53
CA THR A 129 -26.26 0.89 -14.41
C THR A 129 -26.41 1.36 -12.96
N HIS A 130 -25.51 0.98 -12.05
CA HIS A 130 -25.50 1.54 -10.70
C HIS A 130 -24.51 2.72 -10.61
N THR A 131 -25.01 3.92 -10.32
CA THR A 131 -24.14 5.02 -9.85
C THR A 131 -23.59 4.59 -8.50
N ARG A 132 -22.26 4.49 -8.37
CA ARG A 132 -21.61 4.13 -7.10
C ARG A 132 -21.88 5.23 -6.06
N VAL A 133 -22.98 5.11 -5.32
CA VAL A 133 -23.08 5.74 -4.00
C VAL A 133 -22.18 4.91 -3.09
N THR A 134 -20.89 5.28 -3.07
CA THR A 134 -19.91 5.05 -2.00
C THR A 134 -20.17 3.87 -1.05
N ASP A 135 -20.16 2.63 -1.56
CA ASP A 135 -20.02 1.42 -0.72
C ASP A 135 -18.53 1.06 -0.47
N HIS A 136 -17.64 2.05 -0.63
CA HIS A 136 -16.20 1.93 -0.38
C HIS A 136 -15.83 1.82 1.11
N SER A 137 -16.82 1.86 2.03
CA SER A 137 -16.55 1.82 3.47
C SER A 137 -16.45 0.39 4.02
N LEU A 138 -17.18 -0.59 3.47
CA LEU A 138 -17.22 -1.94 4.05
C LEU A 138 -15.99 -2.79 3.69
N PHE A 139 -15.45 -2.66 2.48
CA PHE A 139 -14.26 -3.41 2.06
C PHE A 139 -12.98 -2.92 2.75
N PHE A 140 -12.85 -1.60 2.94
CA PHE A 140 -11.75 -1.02 3.72
C PHE A 140 -11.79 -1.45 5.20
N ILE A 141 -12.99 -1.61 5.78
CA ILE A 141 -13.19 -2.07 7.15
C ILE A 141 -12.91 -3.57 7.31
N LEU A 142 -13.34 -4.42 6.37
CA LEU A 142 -12.99 -5.85 6.40
C LEU A 142 -11.48 -6.08 6.24
N HIS A 143 -10.82 -5.24 5.44
CA HIS A 143 -9.37 -5.25 5.25
C HIS A 143 -8.62 -4.87 6.55
N LEU A 144 -9.06 -3.83 7.26
CA LEU A 144 -8.53 -3.46 8.58
C LEU A 144 -8.72 -4.58 9.63
N LEU A 145 -9.85 -5.29 9.61
CA LEU A 145 -10.13 -6.40 10.53
C LEU A 145 -9.30 -7.67 10.22
N SER A 146 -8.96 -7.88 8.95
CA SER A 146 -8.09 -8.98 8.51
C SER A 146 -6.62 -8.72 8.90
N PHE A 147 -6.18 -7.46 8.83
CA PHE A 147 -4.84 -7.04 9.28
C PHE A 147 -4.63 -7.22 10.80
N THR A 148 -5.65 -6.96 11.63
CA THR A 148 -5.55 -7.22 13.09
C THR A 148 -5.36 -8.69 13.43
N ASN A 149 -5.92 -9.63 12.67
CA ASN A 149 -5.75 -11.07 12.93
C ASN A 149 -4.39 -11.62 12.47
N TYR A 150 -3.80 -11.03 11.43
CA TYR A 150 -2.50 -11.47 10.91
C TYR A 150 -1.33 -11.02 11.80
N TYR A 151 -1.40 -9.84 12.42
CA TYR A 151 -0.38 -9.37 13.36
C TYR A 151 -0.50 -10.00 14.77
N PHE A 152 -1.68 -10.43 15.21
CA PHE A 152 -1.82 -11.10 16.50
C PHE A 152 -1.26 -12.53 16.47
N SER A 153 -1.33 -13.21 15.33
CA SER A 153 -0.81 -14.59 15.16
C SER A 153 0.73 -14.68 15.15
N PHE A 154 1.45 -13.58 14.89
CA PHE A 154 2.92 -13.57 14.93
C PHE A 154 3.52 -13.31 16.33
N THR A 155 2.67 -13.04 17.34
CA THR A 155 3.14 -12.78 18.73
C THR A 155 3.11 -14.03 19.61
N PHE A 156 2.70 -15.19 19.08
CA PHE A 156 2.60 -16.46 19.81
C PHE A 156 3.31 -17.61 19.09
N TYR A 157 4.62 -17.46 18.86
CA TYR A 157 5.50 -18.61 18.80
C TYR A 157 6.45 -18.53 20.00
N PRO A 158 6.31 -19.40 21.03
CA PRO A 158 7.40 -19.59 21.98
C PRO A 158 8.56 -20.30 21.28
N LEU A 159 9.78 -19.94 21.71
CA LEU A 159 11.08 -20.49 21.30
C LEU A 159 11.12 -22.03 21.20
#